data_AF-A0A136LVP0-F1
#
_entry.id   AF-A0A136LVP0-F1
#
_cell.length_a   1.000
_cell.length_b   1.000
_cell.length_c   1.000
_cell.angle_alpha   90.00
_cell.angle_beta   90.00
_cell.angle_gamma   90.00
#
_symmetry.space_group_name_H-M   'P 1'
#
loop_
_entity.id
_entity.type
_entity.pdbx_description
1 polymer ?
#
loop_
_entity_poly.entity_id
_entity_poly.type
_entity_poly.pdbx_seq_one_letter_code
_entity_poly.pdbx_strand_id
1 'polypeptide(L)'
;MQKLKQLLTRDALIALILTLLVGAVSLFSISRQEPSSSLQSASITDRFELIEDGGQFYQNVEARLDSNGEFISLRIPVRDVELEQINQGDLIYVEDVQTSIGEFYRFAGHARSNILLWVSIVFFALMAVILGKEGFKYIVPTLLVFLLTFSGALGLLFELSNIFIMSLLALGIIAFASMLIQVRNIRIAFIVSISQVLTLFIILLINVMLFKSTFLTELFYTNVSLISGNTPLADFWNLINVAVLFISFGATINTALDVAQSIIRKKKTYPKTTTINLVREGTAHNQIAVGRVVNSFFFVFLGITITSIMLSKGSALPFWEDPYVVQGMLWFMSASFAALLVGPVTAVITAISLTADTPDIQLSLRERLQR
;
A
#
# COMPACT_ATOMS: atom_id res chain seq x y z
N MET A 1 9.89 14.79 -34.92
CA MET A 1 8.43 14.54 -34.88
C MET A 1 8.02 13.09 -35.17
N GLN A 2 8.64 12.35 -36.10
CA GLN A 2 8.28 10.94 -36.37
C GLN A 2 8.54 9.97 -35.18
N LYS A 3 9.61 10.15 -34.40
CA LYS A 3 9.87 9.34 -33.19
C LYS A 3 8.83 9.53 -32.07
N LEU A 4 8.17 10.71 -32.01
CA LEU A 4 7.13 10.98 -31.01
C LEU A 4 5.81 10.28 -31.37
N LYS A 5 5.47 10.23 -32.67
CA LYS A 5 4.30 9.48 -33.19
C LYS A 5 4.42 7.97 -33.03
N GLN A 6 5.65 7.42 -33.03
CA GLN A 6 5.89 5.98 -32.87
C GLN A 6 5.83 5.52 -31.40
N LEU A 7 6.00 6.44 -30.44
CA LEU A 7 5.87 6.19 -29.00
C LEU A 7 4.41 6.19 -28.52
N LEU A 8 3.53 6.92 -29.21
CA LEU A 8 2.09 7.01 -28.93
C LEU A 8 1.30 5.92 -29.67
N THR A 9 1.56 4.65 -29.34
CA THR A 9 0.58 3.61 -29.63
C THR A 9 -0.68 3.87 -28.79
N ARG A 10 -1.88 3.55 -29.33
CA ARG A 10 -3.17 3.72 -28.63
C ARG A 10 -3.12 3.18 -27.18
N ASP A 11 -2.44 2.06 -26.99
CA ASP A 11 -2.26 1.41 -25.68
C ASP A 11 -1.36 2.22 -24.73
N ALA A 12 -0.31 2.87 -25.24
CA ALA A 12 0.54 3.76 -24.45
C ALA A 12 -0.19 5.05 -24.06
N LEU A 13 -1.09 5.53 -24.91
CA LEU A 13 -1.92 6.71 -24.64
C LEU A 13 -2.96 6.40 -23.55
N ILE A 14 -3.58 5.22 -23.58
CA ILE A 14 -4.50 4.76 -22.53
C ILE A 14 -3.77 4.56 -21.20
N ALA A 15 -2.57 3.96 -21.21
CA ALA A 15 -1.74 3.83 -20.01
C ALA A 15 -1.36 5.19 -19.42
N LEU A 16 -0.98 6.15 -20.27
CA LEU A 16 -0.68 7.52 -19.85
C LEU A 16 -1.91 8.19 -19.23
N ILE A 17 -3.08 8.08 -19.86
CA ILE A 17 -4.33 8.64 -19.34
C ILE A 17 -4.69 8.04 -17.98
N LEU A 18 -4.59 6.71 -17.83
CA LEU A 18 -4.86 6.05 -16.54
C LEU A 18 -3.87 6.47 -15.46
N THR A 19 -2.58 6.60 -15.81
CA THR A 19 -1.52 7.07 -14.90
C THR A 19 -1.79 8.52 -14.47
N LEU A 20 -2.16 9.39 -15.42
CA LEU A 20 -2.53 10.77 -15.15
C LEU A 20 -3.81 10.87 -14.33
N LEU A 21 -4.78 9.99 -14.54
CA LEU A 21 -6.03 9.97 -13.79
C LEU A 21 -5.80 9.56 -12.35
N VAL A 22 -5.00 8.51 -12.10
CA VAL A 22 -4.58 8.12 -10.75
C VAL A 22 -3.78 9.25 -10.09
N GLY A 23 -2.84 9.86 -10.81
CA GLY A 23 -2.09 11.01 -10.32
C GLY A 23 -2.97 12.22 -10.00
N ALA A 24 -3.98 12.50 -10.83
CA ALA A 24 -4.95 13.57 -10.61
C ALA A 24 -5.85 13.29 -9.41
N VAL A 25 -6.28 12.04 -9.21
CA VAL A 25 -7.02 11.62 -8.01
C VAL A 25 -6.16 11.81 -6.77
N SER A 26 -4.89 11.40 -6.79
CA SER A 26 -3.95 11.65 -5.68
C SER A 26 -3.79 13.14 -5.38
N LEU A 27 -3.55 13.97 -6.39
CA LEU A 27 -3.44 15.42 -6.20
C LEU A 27 -4.74 16.04 -5.68
N PHE A 28 -5.88 15.58 -6.19
CA PHE A 28 -7.19 16.01 -5.72
C PHE A 28 -7.44 15.62 -4.26
N SER A 29 -7.05 14.40 -3.85
CA SER A 29 -7.13 13.96 -2.45
C SER A 29 -6.29 14.83 -1.51
N ILE A 30 -5.07 15.20 -1.92
CA ILE A 30 -4.23 16.15 -1.15
C ILE A 30 -4.95 17.49 -1.00
N SER A 31 -5.60 17.99 -2.06
CA SER A 31 -6.33 19.26 -2.01
C SER A 31 -7.63 19.21 -1.19
N ARG A 32 -8.19 18.01 -0.97
CA ARG A 32 -9.45 17.82 -0.21
C ARG A 32 -9.25 17.44 1.24
N GLN A 33 -8.04 17.05 1.65
CA GLN A 33 -7.68 17.01 3.05
C GLN A 33 -7.59 18.46 3.55
N GLU A 34 -8.76 19.08 3.76
CA GLU A 34 -8.80 20.24 4.61
C GLU A 34 -8.28 19.80 5.99
N PRO A 35 -7.31 20.51 6.58
CA PRO A 35 -7.03 20.31 8.00
C PRO A 35 -8.37 20.40 8.72
N SER A 36 -8.65 19.52 9.69
CA SER A 36 -9.89 19.63 10.46
C SER A 36 -10.00 21.08 10.92
N SER A 37 -11.20 21.67 10.91
CA SER A 37 -11.37 23.10 11.20
C SER A 37 -10.83 23.53 12.58
N SER A 38 -10.51 22.56 13.44
CA SER A 38 -9.85 22.73 14.74
C SER A 38 -8.31 22.64 14.71
N LEU A 39 -7.67 22.15 13.65
CA LEU A 39 -6.22 21.89 13.62
C LEU A 39 -5.44 23.10 13.09
N GLN A 40 -4.56 23.65 13.92
CA GLN A 40 -3.71 24.79 13.60
C GLN A 40 -2.22 24.42 13.74
N SER A 41 -1.37 25.13 13.00
CA SER A 41 0.09 25.03 13.14
C SER A 41 0.59 26.06 14.14
N ALA A 42 1.58 25.69 14.95
CA ALA A 42 2.24 26.59 15.89
C ALA A 42 3.75 26.31 15.94
N SER A 43 4.55 27.36 16.13
CA SER A 43 5.99 27.25 16.33
C SER A 43 6.34 27.40 17.82
N ILE A 44 7.14 26.50 18.36
CA ILE A 44 7.58 26.58 19.76
C ILE A 44 8.54 27.75 19.92
N THR A 45 8.17 28.71 20.78
CA THR A 45 8.96 29.91 21.05
C THR A 45 9.83 29.68 22.27
N ASP A 46 9.24 29.17 23.35
CA ASP A 46 9.94 28.92 24.59
C ASP A 46 9.63 27.55 25.19
N ARG A 47 10.64 27.01 25.87
CA ARG A 47 10.62 25.73 26.57
C ARG A 47 10.84 25.97 28.05
N PHE A 48 9.99 25.39 28.87
CA PHE A 48 10.11 25.47 30.33
C PHE A 48 10.76 24.21 30.92
N GLU A 49 10.76 24.07 32.24
CA GLU A 49 11.28 22.87 32.89
C GLU A 49 10.34 21.68 32.70
N LEU A 50 10.94 20.49 32.75
CA LEU A 50 10.27 19.21 32.62
C LEU A 50 9.62 18.88 33.97
N ILE A 51 8.32 18.58 33.97
CA ILE A 51 7.55 18.30 35.19
C ILE A 51 7.16 16.82 35.18
N GLU A 52 7.46 16.12 36.27
CA GLU A 52 6.94 14.78 36.51
C GLU A 52 5.61 14.87 37.24
N ASP A 53 4.55 14.34 36.64
CA ASP A 53 3.19 14.35 37.20
C ASP A 53 2.55 12.98 36.97
N GLY A 54 2.18 12.29 38.06
CA GLY A 54 1.55 10.96 37.98
C GLY A 54 2.41 9.86 37.34
N GLY A 55 3.74 9.96 37.39
CA GLY A 55 4.66 9.00 36.76
C GLY A 55 4.81 9.16 35.24
N GLN A 56 4.35 10.29 34.69
CA GLN A 56 4.60 10.69 33.31
C GLN A 56 5.34 12.04 33.31
N PHE A 57 6.24 12.20 32.34
CA PHE A 57 6.93 13.47 32.16
C PHE A 57 6.14 14.37 31.22
N TYR A 58 6.10 15.65 31.55
CA TYR A 58 5.47 16.69 30.75
C TYR A 58 6.45 17.83 30.51
N GLN A 59 6.49 18.30 29.28
CA GLN A 59 7.24 19.48 28.88
C GLN A 59 6.24 20.60 28.62
N ASN A 60 6.27 21.63 29.48
CA ASN A 60 5.53 22.85 29.25
C ASN A 60 6.26 23.67 28.18
N VAL A 61 5.51 24.19 27.20
CA VAL A 61 6.04 25.02 26.11
C VAL A 61 5.11 26.20 25.84
N GLU A 62 5.69 27.31 25.43
CA GLU A 62 4.97 28.43 24.83
C GLU A 62 5.14 28.35 23.32
N ALA A 63 4.03 28.25 22.60
CA ALA A 63 4.00 28.15 21.15
C ALA A 63 3.25 29.33 20.56
N ARG A 64 3.69 29.79 19.39
CA ARG A 64 3.07 30.87 18.63
C ARG A 64 2.26 30.26 17.49
N LEU A 65 0.96 30.55 17.44
CA LEU A 65 0.06 30.11 16.37
C LEU A 65 0.38 30.81 15.06
N ASP A 66 0.46 30.06 13.96
CA ASP A 66 0.75 30.61 12.62
C ASP A 66 -0.46 31.34 12.01
N SER A 67 -1.68 31.04 12.48
CA SER A 67 -2.94 31.58 11.97
C SER A 67 -3.18 33.04 12.37
N ASN A 68 -2.95 33.36 13.65
CA ASN A 68 -3.26 34.65 14.27
C ASN A 68 -2.06 35.28 14.98
N GLY A 69 -0.94 34.56 15.11
CA GLY A 69 0.28 35.02 15.78
C GLY A 69 0.19 35.04 17.31
N GLU A 70 -0.86 34.47 17.89
CA GLU A 70 -1.11 34.43 19.34
C GLU A 70 -0.21 33.41 20.04
N PHE A 71 0.15 33.69 21.30
CA PHE A 71 0.94 32.80 22.12
C PHE A 71 0.04 31.91 22.97
N ILE A 72 0.30 30.61 22.93
CA ILE A 72 -0.44 29.59 23.67
C ILE A 72 0.52 28.79 24.54
N SER A 73 0.08 28.50 25.76
CA SER A 73 0.81 27.63 26.69
C SER A 73 0.28 26.21 26.59
N LEU A 74 1.18 25.27 26.26
CA LEU A 74 0.84 23.86 26.05
C LEU A 74 1.63 22.98 27.02
N ARG A 75 0.97 21.93 27.49
CA ARG A 75 1.61 20.85 28.25
C ARG A 75 1.70 19.63 27.33
N ILE A 76 2.92 19.28 26.89
CA ILE A 76 3.16 18.16 25.98
C ILE A 76 3.66 16.96 26.79
N PRO A 77 3.01 15.78 26.71
CA PRO A 77 3.52 14.57 27.34
C PRO A 77 4.80 14.10 26.64
N VAL A 78 5.85 13.87 27.41
CA VAL A 78 7.14 13.34 26.95
C VAL A 78 7.27 11.93 27.48
N ARG A 79 7.26 10.93 26.59
CA ARG A 79 7.31 9.52 27.03
C ARG A 79 8.72 9.07 27.38
N ASP A 80 9.70 9.62 26.68
CA ASP A 80 11.12 9.34 26.90
C ASP A 80 11.92 10.64 26.73
N VAL A 81 12.49 11.12 27.84
CA VAL A 81 13.18 12.41 27.91
C VAL A 81 14.46 12.42 27.06
N GLU A 82 15.07 11.25 26.83
CA GLU A 82 16.31 11.13 26.06
C GLU A 82 16.04 11.14 24.55
N LEU A 83 14.90 10.59 24.12
CA LEU A 83 14.55 10.43 22.71
C LEU A 83 13.62 11.52 22.16
N GLU A 84 12.76 12.09 23.00
CA GLU A 84 11.70 13.03 22.60
C GLU A 84 12.06 14.45 23.08
N GLN A 85 13.10 15.02 22.46
CA GLN A 85 13.56 16.37 22.76
C GLN A 85 12.77 17.40 21.95
N ILE A 86 12.05 18.26 22.66
CA ILE A 86 11.30 19.38 22.09
C ILE A 86 12.19 20.62 22.10
N ASN A 87 12.48 21.16 20.92
CA ASN A 87 13.39 22.30 20.74
C ASN A 87 12.62 23.58 20.38
N GLN A 88 13.23 24.72 20.70
CA GLN A 88 12.76 26.02 20.22
C GLN A 88 12.84 26.05 18.68
N GLY A 89 11.80 26.58 18.04
CA GLY A 89 11.65 26.61 16.59
C GLY A 89 11.01 25.36 15.98
N ASP A 90 10.72 24.33 16.78
CA ASP A 90 9.99 23.16 16.28
C ASP A 90 8.55 23.54 15.91
N LEU A 91 8.10 23.04 14.76
CA LEU A 91 6.73 23.16 14.29
C LEU A 91 5.88 22.03 14.85
N ILE A 92 4.73 22.39 15.43
CA ILE A 92 3.76 21.47 16.02
C ILE A 92 2.37 21.75 15.47
N TYR A 93 1.52 20.72 15.53
CA TYR A 93 0.09 20.84 15.28
C TYR A 93 -0.66 20.83 16.61
N VAL A 94 -1.61 21.75 16.72
CA VAL A 94 -2.48 21.92 17.88
C VAL A 94 -3.93 21.85 17.45
N GLU A 95 -4.77 21.24 18.27
CA GLU A 95 -6.20 21.13 18.07
C GLU A 95 -6.92 22.08 19.03
N ASP A 96 -7.78 22.95 18.49
CA ASP A 96 -8.69 23.79 19.26
C ASP A 96 -9.85 22.92 19.78
N VAL A 97 -9.86 22.74 21.10
CA VAL A 97 -10.90 22.05 21.84
C VAL A 97 -11.85 23.12 22.40
N GLN A 98 -12.87 23.47 21.61
CA GLN A 98 -13.91 24.38 22.06
C GLN A 98 -14.61 23.82 23.29
N THR A 99 -14.37 24.45 24.43
CA THR A 99 -14.99 24.09 25.71
C THR A 99 -15.88 25.25 26.16
N SER A 100 -16.93 24.98 26.93
CA SER A 100 -17.85 26.00 27.46
C SER A 100 -17.21 27.05 28.39
N ILE A 101 -15.91 26.94 28.66
CA ILE A 101 -15.12 27.74 29.61
C ILE A 101 -14.04 28.57 28.89
N GLY A 102 -13.85 28.41 27.57
CA GLY A 102 -12.86 29.14 26.76
C GLY A 102 -12.25 28.31 25.63
N GLU A 103 -11.35 28.91 24.86
CA GLU A 103 -10.53 28.22 23.85
C GLU A 103 -9.38 27.47 24.55
N PHE A 104 -9.30 26.16 24.36
CA PHE A 104 -8.23 25.32 24.90
C PHE A 104 -7.53 24.61 23.76
N TYR A 105 -6.21 24.78 23.66
CA TYR A 105 -5.42 24.10 22.64
C TYR A 105 -4.84 22.81 23.21
N ARG A 106 -4.99 21.71 22.46
CA ARG A 106 -4.39 20.42 22.76
C ARG A 106 -3.30 20.10 21.75
N PHE A 107 -2.16 19.59 22.21
CA PHE A 107 -1.13 19.08 21.32
C PHE A 107 -1.66 17.89 20.50
N ALA A 108 -1.63 18.02 19.17
CA ALA A 108 -2.07 16.99 18.23
C ALA A 108 -0.90 16.17 17.66
N GLY A 109 0.29 16.79 17.53
CA GLY A 109 1.49 16.08 17.11
C GLY A 109 2.58 17.01 16.56
N HIS A 110 3.78 16.45 16.35
CA HIS A 110 4.87 17.18 15.69
C HIS A 110 4.63 17.30 14.19
N ALA A 111 4.96 18.47 13.63
CA ALA A 111 5.06 18.60 12.18
C ALA A 111 6.25 17.78 11.70
N ARG A 112 5.96 16.70 10.96
CA ARG A 112 7.02 15.90 10.34
C ARG A 112 7.64 16.75 9.23
N SER A 113 8.96 16.91 9.27
CA SER A 113 9.65 17.76 8.29
C SER A 113 9.55 17.18 6.88
N ASN A 114 9.79 18.04 5.88
CA ASN A 114 9.86 17.67 4.47
C ASN A 114 10.98 16.66 4.14
N ILE A 115 11.75 16.19 5.14
CA ILE A 115 12.79 15.16 4.96
C ILE A 115 12.20 13.89 4.33
N LEU A 116 11.00 13.46 4.73
CA LEU A 116 10.39 12.27 4.12
C LEU A 116 10.17 12.43 2.61
N LEU A 117 9.78 13.63 2.17
CA LEU A 117 9.63 13.94 0.75
C LEU A 117 11.00 13.90 0.05
N TRP A 118 12.04 14.50 0.63
CA TRP A 118 13.39 14.48 0.08
C TRP A 118 13.98 13.06 -0.02
N VAL A 119 13.84 12.24 1.03
CA VAL A 119 14.24 10.84 1.03
C VAL A 119 13.52 10.07 -0.08
N SER A 120 12.23 10.34 -0.27
CA SER A 120 11.44 9.74 -1.35
C SER A 120 11.95 10.13 -2.73
N ILE A 121 12.28 11.42 -2.95
CA ILE A 121 12.88 11.90 -4.20
C ILE A 121 14.21 11.18 -4.48
N VAL A 122 15.09 11.11 -3.48
CA VAL A 122 16.40 10.44 -3.61
C VAL A 122 16.21 8.95 -3.93
N PHE A 123 15.27 8.28 -3.28
CA PHE A 123 14.95 6.87 -3.54
C PHE A 123 14.51 6.63 -4.99
N PHE A 124 13.55 7.40 -5.50
CA PHE A 124 13.09 7.26 -6.88
C PHE A 124 14.15 7.68 -7.91
N ALA A 125 14.97 8.68 -7.60
CA ALA A 125 16.11 9.07 -8.44
C ALA A 125 17.14 7.94 -8.54
N LEU A 126 17.50 7.31 -7.40
CA LEU A 126 18.40 6.16 -7.38
C LEU A 126 17.82 4.98 -8.16
N MET A 127 16.54 4.68 -8.02
CA MET A 127 15.87 3.66 -8.83
C MET A 127 15.96 3.97 -10.33
N ALA A 128 15.71 5.22 -10.73
CA ALA A 128 15.79 5.62 -12.13
C ALA A 128 17.21 5.48 -12.70
N VAL A 129 18.24 5.81 -11.90
CA VAL A 129 19.64 5.66 -12.29
C VAL A 129 20.05 4.19 -12.39
N ILE A 130 19.71 3.38 -11.38
CA ILE A 130 20.15 1.97 -11.29
C ILE A 130 19.43 1.10 -12.32
N LEU A 131 18.10 1.19 -12.41
CA LEU A 131 17.34 0.33 -13.33
C LEU A 131 17.36 0.86 -14.78
N GLY A 132 17.78 2.12 -14.99
CA GLY A 132 17.86 2.74 -16.30
C GLY A 132 16.54 2.78 -17.07
N LYS A 133 16.61 2.90 -18.40
CA LYS A 133 15.44 3.05 -19.26
C LYS A 133 14.52 1.82 -19.26
N GLU A 134 15.10 0.63 -19.15
CA GLU A 134 14.34 -0.63 -19.07
C GLU A 134 13.60 -0.78 -17.74
N GLY A 135 14.13 -0.17 -16.68
CA GLY A 135 13.53 -0.12 -15.36
C GLY A 135 12.26 0.70 -15.25
N PHE A 136 12.08 1.68 -16.14
CA PHE A 136 11.02 2.68 -16.02
C PHE A 136 9.61 2.05 -15.97
N LYS A 137 9.42 0.92 -16.66
CA LYS A 137 8.17 0.15 -16.65
C LYS A 137 7.80 -0.42 -15.27
N TYR A 138 8.76 -0.54 -14.36
CA TYR A 138 8.55 -0.96 -12.96
C TYR A 138 8.47 0.24 -12.00
N ILE A 139 9.21 1.32 -12.30
CA ILE A 139 9.21 2.54 -11.46
C ILE A 139 7.84 3.22 -11.46
N VAL A 140 7.19 3.35 -12.62
CA VAL A 140 5.91 4.07 -12.74
C VAL A 140 4.79 3.43 -11.88
N PRO A 141 4.53 2.11 -11.96
CA PRO A 141 3.60 1.44 -11.04
C PRO A 141 3.90 1.69 -9.56
N THR A 142 5.16 1.58 -9.15
CA THR A 142 5.57 1.81 -7.76
C THR A 142 5.32 3.26 -7.34
N LEU A 143 5.61 4.22 -8.21
CA LEU A 143 5.36 5.64 -7.95
C LEU A 143 3.86 5.92 -7.81
N LEU A 144 2.99 5.28 -8.61
CA LEU A 144 1.54 5.44 -8.48
C LEU A 144 1.03 4.95 -7.12
N VAL A 145 1.47 3.78 -6.69
CA VAL A 145 1.10 3.24 -5.37
C VAL A 145 1.62 4.16 -4.26
N PHE A 146 2.87 4.60 -4.37
CA PHE A 146 3.46 5.56 -3.42
C PHE A 146 2.65 6.86 -3.34
N LEU A 147 2.26 7.44 -4.48
CA LEU A 147 1.47 8.67 -4.52
C LEU A 147 0.08 8.46 -3.92
N LEU A 148 -0.59 7.34 -4.19
CA LEU A 148 -1.90 7.02 -3.60
C LEU A 148 -1.84 6.88 -2.07
N THR A 149 -0.77 6.29 -1.55
CA THR A 149 -0.56 6.18 -0.10
C THR A 149 -0.23 7.55 0.51
N PHE A 150 0.70 8.29 -0.10
CA PHE A 150 1.14 9.58 0.44
C PHE A 150 0.07 10.67 0.33
N SER A 151 -0.80 10.60 -0.67
CA SER A 151 -1.88 11.57 -0.87
C SER A 151 -3.05 11.41 0.09
N GLY A 152 -3.04 10.39 0.96
CA GLY A 152 -4.20 10.04 1.77
C GLY A 152 -5.41 9.59 0.93
N ALA A 153 -5.24 9.27 -0.36
CA ALA A 153 -6.35 8.86 -1.23
C ALA A 153 -6.97 7.53 -0.77
N LEU A 154 -6.16 6.68 -0.12
CA LEU A 154 -6.67 5.48 0.57
C LEU A 154 -7.67 5.84 1.68
N GLY A 155 -7.56 7.04 2.27
CA GLY A 155 -8.52 7.60 3.22
C GLY A 155 -9.95 7.62 2.68
N LEU A 156 -10.12 7.98 1.41
CA LEU A 156 -11.42 8.04 0.75
C LEU A 156 -12.08 6.66 0.60
N LEU A 157 -11.30 5.57 0.60
CA LEU A 157 -11.85 4.21 0.57
C LEU A 157 -12.62 3.88 1.85
N PHE A 158 -12.36 4.60 2.96
CA PHE A 158 -13.01 4.37 4.26
C PHE A 158 -14.36 5.08 4.40
N GLU A 159 -14.61 6.15 3.64
CA GLU A 159 -15.90 6.86 3.65
C GLU A 159 -17.00 6.12 2.85
N LEU A 160 -16.60 5.09 2.10
CA LEU A 160 -17.47 4.37 1.18
C LEU A 160 -18.07 3.11 1.84
N SER A 161 -19.34 2.84 1.54
CA SER A 161 -20.17 1.80 2.17
C SER A 161 -19.59 0.37 2.16
N ASN A 162 -18.65 0.04 1.26
CA ASN A 162 -17.99 -1.27 1.26
C ASN A 162 -16.50 -1.18 0.89
N ILE A 163 -15.69 -1.04 1.93
CA ILE A 163 -14.23 -0.95 1.86
C ILE A 163 -13.57 -2.12 1.12
N PHE A 164 -14.10 -3.35 1.22
CA PHE A 164 -13.51 -4.52 0.54
C PHE A 164 -13.65 -4.44 -0.97
N ILE A 165 -14.86 -4.15 -1.45
CA ILE A 165 -15.14 -4.05 -2.89
C ILE A 165 -14.33 -2.88 -3.48
N MET A 166 -14.31 -1.74 -2.80
CA MET A 166 -13.57 -0.57 -3.28
C MET A 166 -12.07 -0.80 -3.30
N SER A 167 -11.52 -1.51 -2.30
CA SER A 167 -10.11 -1.91 -2.27
C SER A 167 -9.76 -2.88 -3.41
N LEU A 168 -10.58 -3.90 -3.66
CA LEU A 168 -10.39 -4.83 -4.77
C LEU A 168 -10.48 -4.13 -6.13
N LEU A 169 -11.41 -3.19 -6.30
CA LEU A 169 -11.57 -2.41 -7.51
C LEU A 169 -10.35 -1.48 -7.73
N ALA A 170 -9.91 -0.76 -6.69
CA ALA A 170 -8.73 0.09 -6.74
C ALA A 170 -7.48 -0.72 -7.10
N LEU A 171 -7.23 -1.85 -6.43
CA LEU A 171 -6.13 -2.74 -6.74
C LEU A 171 -6.24 -3.34 -8.16
N GLY A 172 -7.46 -3.62 -8.63
CA GLY A 172 -7.71 -4.07 -10.00
C GLY A 172 -7.38 -3.01 -11.06
N ILE A 173 -7.73 -1.74 -10.80
CA ILE A 173 -7.34 -0.62 -11.68
C ILE A 173 -5.82 -0.44 -11.69
N ILE A 174 -5.18 -0.50 -10.52
CA ILE A 174 -3.72 -0.40 -10.40
C ILE A 174 -3.04 -1.56 -11.11
N ALA A 175 -3.52 -2.80 -10.94
CA ALA A 175 -3.07 -3.98 -11.68
C ALA A 175 -3.13 -3.72 -13.19
N PHE A 176 -4.30 -3.28 -13.67
CA PHE A 176 -4.53 -3.06 -15.09
C PHE A 176 -3.63 -1.98 -15.66
N ALA A 177 -3.53 -0.82 -15.00
CA ALA A 177 -2.64 0.25 -15.41
C ALA A 177 -1.18 -0.23 -15.42
N SER A 178 -0.75 -0.93 -14.37
CA SER A 178 0.62 -1.45 -14.25
C SER A 178 0.95 -2.46 -15.33
N MET A 179 0.04 -3.38 -15.62
CA MET A 179 0.20 -4.40 -16.66
C MET A 179 0.18 -3.79 -18.06
N LEU A 180 -0.66 -2.77 -18.28
CA LEU A 180 -0.74 -2.07 -19.56
C LEU A 180 0.57 -1.33 -19.86
N ILE A 181 1.18 -0.70 -18.85
CA ILE A 181 2.51 -0.07 -18.98
C ILE A 181 3.58 -1.11 -19.33
N GLN A 182 3.56 -2.27 -18.67
CA GLN A 182 4.60 -3.29 -18.80
C GLN A 182 4.50 -4.12 -20.08
N VAL A 183 3.30 -4.55 -20.46
CA VAL A 183 3.07 -5.46 -21.61
C VAL A 183 2.66 -4.70 -22.88
N ARG A 184 2.09 -3.50 -22.75
CA ARG A 184 1.56 -2.68 -23.86
C ARG A 184 0.56 -3.44 -24.73
N ASN A 185 -0.22 -4.33 -24.11
CA ASN A 185 -1.31 -5.06 -24.76
C ASN A 185 -2.52 -5.11 -23.82
N ILE A 186 -3.62 -4.48 -24.23
CA ILE A 186 -4.85 -4.35 -23.42
C ILE A 186 -5.44 -5.72 -23.06
N ARG A 187 -5.47 -6.67 -24.00
CA ARG A 187 -6.07 -7.99 -23.76
C ARG A 187 -5.30 -8.74 -22.67
N ILE A 188 -3.98 -8.78 -22.80
CA ILE A 188 -3.12 -9.46 -21.81
C ILE A 188 -3.20 -8.74 -20.47
N ALA A 189 -3.15 -7.40 -20.46
CA ALA A 189 -3.28 -6.63 -19.23
C ALA A 189 -4.61 -6.92 -18.52
N PHE A 190 -5.71 -7.01 -19.25
CA PHE A 190 -7.03 -7.33 -18.69
C PHE A 190 -7.10 -8.74 -18.11
N ILE A 191 -6.62 -9.75 -18.85
CA ILE A 191 -6.58 -11.15 -18.41
C ILE A 191 -5.78 -11.31 -17.12
N VAL A 192 -4.59 -10.69 -17.04
CA VAL A 192 -3.72 -10.77 -15.87
C VAL A 192 -4.30 -9.98 -14.68
N SER A 193 -4.99 -8.88 -14.95
CA SER A 193 -5.64 -8.11 -13.88
C SER A 193 -6.81 -8.87 -13.27
N ILE A 194 -7.62 -9.57 -14.10
CA ILE A 194 -8.69 -10.44 -13.61
C ILE A 194 -8.12 -11.57 -12.76
N SER A 195 -7.02 -12.21 -13.19
CA SER A 195 -6.41 -13.28 -12.40
C SER A 195 -5.89 -12.79 -11.05
N GLN A 196 -5.37 -11.57 -10.99
CA GLN A 196 -4.95 -10.93 -9.74
C GLN A 196 -6.13 -10.60 -8.83
N VAL A 197 -7.17 -9.95 -9.34
CA VAL A 197 -8.37 -9.62 -8.54
C VAL A 197 -9.02 -10.89 -8.00
N LEU A 198 -9.12 -11.95 -8.80
CA LEU A 198 -9.64 -13.23 -8.35
C LEU A 198 -8.76 -13.86 -7.26
N THR A 199 -7.43 -13.80 -7.41
CA THR A 199 -6.50 -14.29 -6.39
C THR A 199 -6.65 -13.51 -5.08
N LEU A 200 -6.71 -12.18 -5.15
CA LEU A 200 -6.90 -11.32 -3.99
C LEU A 200 -8.25 -11.57 -3.30
N PHE A 201 -9.30 -11.83 -4.07
CA PHE A 201 -10.60 -12.21 -3.52
C PHE A 201 -10.53 -13.53 -2.74
N ILE A 202 -9.86 -14.55 -3.27
CA ILE A 202 -9.65 -15.82 -2.56
C ILE A 202 -8.85 -15.59 -1.26
N ILE A 203 -7.81 -14.75 -1.31
CA ILE A 203 -7.01 -14.41 -0.14
C ILE A 203 -7.83 -13.65 0.90
N LEU A 204 -8.73 -12.75 0.48
CA LEU A 204 -9.64 -12.07 1.40
C LEU A 204 -10.48 -13.08 2.19
N LEU A 205 -11.05 -14.08 1.50
CA LEU A 205 -11.87 -15.11 2.14
C LEU A 205 -11.06 -15.93 3.14
N ILE A 206 -9.86 -16.36 2.75
CA ILE A 206 -8.94 -17.09 3.63
C ILE A 206 -8.60 -16.23 4.86
N ASN A 207 -8.27 -14.96 4.65
CA ASN A 207 -7.83 -14.08 5.71
C ASN A 207 -8.95 -13.77 6.71
N VAL A 208 -10.17 -13.52 6.23
CA VAL A 208 -11.35 -13.32 7.09
C VAL A 208 -11.60 -14.56 7.98
N MET A 209 -11.42 -15.76 7.43
CA MET A 209 -11.51 -17.01 8.21
C MET A 209 -10.39 -17.12 9.24
N LEU A 210 -9.14 -16.88 8.86
CA LEU A 210 -7.98 -16.98 9.75
C LEU A 210 -8.05 -15.96 10.90
N PHE A 211 -8.43 -14.72 10.62
CA PHE A 211 -8.57 -13.68 11.64
C PHE A 211 -9.68 -14.01 12.65
N LYS A 212 -10.80 -14.58 12.18
CA LYS A 212 -11.88 -15.01 13.07
C LYS A 212 -11.46 -16.19 13.95
N SER A 213 -10.70 -17.14 13.40
CA SER A 213 -10.27 -18.34 14.12
C SER A 213 -9.15 -18.10 15.14
N THR A 214 -8.36 -17.04 14.94
CA THR A 214 -7.19 -16.72 15.81
C THR A 214 -7.52 -15.73 16.93
N PHE A 215 -8.78 -15.31 17.07
CA PHE A 215 -9.22 -14.36 18.10
C PHE A 215 -8.42 -13.05 18.14
N LEU A 216 -7.80 -12.64 17.02
CA LEU A 216 -7.08 -11.37 16.91
C LEU A 216 -7.95 -10.13 17.21
N THR A 217 -9.26 -10.33 17.34
CA THR A 217 -10.19 -9.36 17.92
C THR A 217 -9.73 -8.74 19.25
N GLU A 218 -8.89 -9.44 20.01
CA GLU A 218 -8.38 -9.00 21.30
C GLU A 218 -7.35 -7.86 21.23
N LEU A 219 -6.51 -7.82 20.19
CA LEU A 219 -5.56 -6.72 19.94
C LEU A 219 -6.27 -5.35 19.82
N PHE A 220 -7.58 -5.39 19.58
CA PHE A 220 -8.39 -4.22 19.25
C PHE A 220 -9.10 -3.61 20.45
N TYR A 221 -9.38 -4.35 21.53
CA TYR A 221 -9.94 -3.75 22.74
C TYR A 221 -8.96 -2.78 23.40
N THR A 222 -7.66 -3.12 23.38
CA THR A 222 -6.61 -2.29 23.96
C THR A 222 -6.27 -1.09 23.07
N ASN A 223 -6.25 -1.25 21.74
CA ASN A 223 -5.83 -0.18 20.82
C ASN A 223 -6.96 0.76 20.37
N VAL A 224 -8.18 0.27 20.13
CA VAL A 224 -9.30 1.12 19.65
C VAL A 224 -9.81 2.03 20.77
N SER A 225 -9.83 1.55 22.02
CA SER A 225 -10.16 2.39 23.18
C SER A 225 -9.14 3.50 23.43
N LEU A 226 -7.88 3.31 23.03
CA LEU A 226 -6.80 4.28 23.17
C LEU A 226 -6.66 5.24 21.96
N ILE A 227 -7.02 4.81 20.74
CA ILE A 227 -6.72 5.54 19.50
C ILE A 227 -7.91 6.35 18.96
N SER A 228 -9.15 5.89 19.16
CA SER A 228 -10.31 6.56 18.59
C SER A 228 -11.57 6.24 19.38
N GLY A 229 -11.94 7.12 20.31
CA GLY A 229 -13.21 7.01 21.04
C GLY A 229 -14.47 6.94 20.15
N ASN A 230 -14.34 7.21 18.84
CA ASN A 230 -15.44 7.32 17.87
C ASN A 230 -15.40 6.30 16.71
N THR A 231 -14.38 5.46 16.56
CA THR A 231 -14.34 4.49 15.44
C THR A 231 -14.84 3.13 15.88
N PRO A 232 -15.89 2.57 15.25
CA PRO A 232 -16.42 1.28 15.64
C PRO A 232 -15.41 0.16 15.33
N LEU A 233 -15.34 -0.82 16.22
CA LEU A 233 -14.43 -1.97 16.14
C LEU A 233 -14.48 -2.70 14.78
N ALA A 234 -15.65 -2.72 14.16
CA ALA A 234 -15.88 -3.32 12.85
C ALA A 234 -15.09 -2.64 11.73
N ASP A 235 -14.93 -1.31 11.76
CA ASP A 235 -14.23 -0.57 10.72
C ASP A 235 -12.72 -0.84 10.77
N PHE A 236 -12.17 -0.95 11.98
CA PHE A 236 -10.77 -1.32 12.18
C PHE A 236 -10.49 -2.79 11.77
N TRP A 237 -11.42 -3.70 12.05
CA TRP A 237 -11.33 -5.09 11.57
C TRP A 237 -11.34 -5.16 10.04
N ASN A 238 -12.18 -4.37 9.39
CA ASN A 238 -12.22 -4.27 7.93
C ASN A 238 -10.91 -3.69 7.37
N LEU A 239 -10.35 -2.66 8.03
CA LEU A 239 -9.09 -2.02 7.64
C LEU A 239 -7.92 -3.02 7.59
N ILE A 240 -7.77 -3.90 8.59
CA ILE A 240 -6.66 -4.87 8.61
C ILE A 240 -6.80 -5.89 7.50
N ASN A 241 -8.01 -6.37 7.25
CA ASN A 241 -8.27 -7.29 6.13
C ASN A 241 -7.94 -6.63 4.79
N VAL A 242 -8.22 -5.32 4.65
CA VAL A 242 -7.80 -4.53 3.49
C VAL A 242 -6.28 -4.35 3.43
N ALA A 243 -5.60 -4.11 4.55
CA ALA A 243 -4.13 -4.02 4.57
C ALA A 243 -3.49 -5.31 4.03
N VAL A 244 -4.04 -6.48 4.37
CA VAL A 244 -3.58 -7.76 3.81
C VAL A 244 -3.79 -7.84 2.30
N LEU A 245 -4.84 -7.24 1.74
CA LEU A 245 -5.01 -7.15 0.28
C LEU A 245 -3.89 -6.35 -0.38
N PHE A 246 -3.52 -5.20 0.18
CA PHE A 246 -2.43 -4.36 -0.35
C PHE A 246 -1.07 -5.07 -0.25
N ILE A 247 -0.78 -5.72 0.86
CA ILE A 247 0.42 -6.54 1.04
C ILE A 247 0.45 -7.67 0.00
N SER A 248 -0.66 -8.40 -0.13
CA SER A 248 -0.80 -9.51 -1.08
C SER A 248 -0.72 -9.05 -2.53
N PHE A 249 -1.17 -7.84 -2.84
CA PHE A 249 -1.05 -7.25 -4.17
C PHE A 249 0.42 -7.07 -4.57
N GLY A 250 1.25 -6.54 -3.67
CA GLY A 250 2.69 -6.40 -3.88
C GLY A 250 3.38 -7.74 -4.20
N ALA A 251 2.92 -8.82 -3.56
CA ALA A 251 3.42 -10.18 -3.79
C ALA A 251 3.11 -10.73 -5.19
N THR A 252 1.95 -10.34 -5.71
CA THR A 252 1.30 -11.01 -6.84
C THR A 252 1.52 -10.27 -8.14
N ILE A 253 1.85 -8.96 -8.10
CA ILE A 253 1.93 -8.13 -9.30
C ILE A 253 2.98 -8.63 -10.31
N ASN A 254 4.21 -8.82 -9.85
CA ASN A 254 5.32 -9.25 -10.70
C ASN A 254 5.22 -10.74 -11.05
N THR A 255 4.80 -11.56 -10.10
CA THR A 255 4.66 -13.01 -10.27
C THR A 255 3.63 -13.35 -11.36
N ALA A 256 2.46 -12.68 -11.35
CA ALA A 256 1.44 -12.90 -12.38
C ALA A 256 1.95 -12.51 -13.78
N LEU A 257 2.71 -11.40 -13.86
CA LEU A 257 3.29 -10.95 -15.13
C LEU A 257 4.28 -11.97 -15.69
N ASP A 258 5.22 -12.44 -14.87
CA ASP A 258 6.24 -13.40 -15.28
C ASP A 258 5.61 -14.70 -15.79
N VAL A 259 4.60 -15.20 -15.08
CA VAL A 259 3.82 -16.38 -15.47
C VAL A 259 3.10 -16.15 -16.80
N ALA A 260 2.38 -15.04 -16.94
CA ALA A 260 1.65 -14.72 -18.17
C ALA A 260 2.59 -14.60 -19.37
N GLN A 261 3.71 -13.88 -19.23
CA GLN A 261 4.70 -13.73 -20.29
C GLN A 261 5.33 -15.07 -20.69
N SER A 262 5.61 -15.95 -19.73
CA SER A 262 6.13 -17.29 -20.01
C SER A 262 5.16 -18.09 -20.89
N ILE A 263 3.87 -18.09 -20.54
CA ILE A 263 2.82 -18.78 -21.29
C ILE A 263 2.67 -18.19 -22.69
N ILE A 264 2.64 -16.86 -22.81
CA ILE A 264 2.53 -16.16 -24.10
C ILE A 264 3.72 -16.50 -24.99
N ARG A 265 4.95 -16.48 -24.44
CA ARG A 265 6.16 -16.87 -25.18
C ARG A 265 6.06 -18.31 -25.66
N LYS A 266 5.67 -19.26 -24.81
CA LYS A 266 5.53 -20.67 -25.19
C LYS A 266 4.48 -20.87 -26.28
N LYS A 267 3.32 -20.23 -26.17
CA LYS A 267 2.27 -20.29 -27.20
C LYS A 267 2.72 -19.68 -28.53
N LYS A 268 3.55 -18.63 -28.50
CA LYS A 268 4.14 -18.03 -29.70
C LYS A 268 5.15 -18.97 -30.37
N THR A 269 6.01 -19.62 -29.60
CA THR A 269 7.02 -20.55 -30.13
C THR A 269 6.38 -21.85 -30.60
N TYR A 270 5.37 -22.34 -29.88
CA TYR A 270 4.68 -23.60 -30.17
C TYR A 270 3.15 -23.38 -30.25
N PRO A 271 2.63 -22.94 -31.41
CA PRO A 271 1.20 -22.58 -31.55
C PRO A 271 0.22 -23.73 -31.26
N LYS A 272 0.64 -24.98 -31.51
CA LYS A 272 -0.16 -26.20 -31.30
C LYS A 272 -0.11 -26.75 -29.86
N THR A 273 0.53 -26.04 -28.92
CA THR A 273 0.57 -26.48 -27.52
C THR A 273 -0.83 -26.49 -26.89
N THR A 274 -1.14 -27.58 -26.20
CA THR A 274 -2.39 -27.79 -25.45
C THR A 274 -2.48 -26.91 -24.21
N THR A 275 -3.69 -26.59 -23.76
CA THR A 275 -3.94 -25.77 -22.56
C THR A 275 -3.21 -26.32 -21.33
N ILE A 276 -3.20 -27.64 -21.13
CA ILE A 276 -2.53 -28.29 -19.99
C ILE A 276 -1.01 -28.03 -20.02
N ASN A 277 -0.40 -28.08 -21.20
CA ASN A 277 1.05 -27.84 -21.35
C ASN A 277 1.42 -26.36 -21.21
N LEU A 278 0.48 -25.44 -21.46
CA LEU A 278 0.62 -24.03 -21.15
C LEU A 278 0.50 -23.78 -19.65
N VAL A 279 -0.49 -24.37 -18.98
CA VAL A 279 -0.63 -24.28 -17.51
C VAL A 279 0.61 -24.81 -16.81
N ARG A 280 1.13 -25.97 -17.23
CA ARG A 280 2.36 -26.57 -16.69
C ARG A 280 3.58 -25.67 -16.86
N GLU A 281 3.66 -24.91 -17.94
CA GLU A 281 4.73 -23.93 -18.14
C GLU A 281 4.63 -22.78 -17.13
N GLY A 282 3.42 -22.23 -16.98
CA GLY A 282 3.16 -21.14 -16.06
C GLY A 282 3.46 -21.52 -14.61
N THR A 283 3.03 -22.71 -14.18
CA THR A 283 3.28 -23.19 -12.82
C THR A 283 4.75 -23.48 -12.54
N ALA A 284 5.49 -24.03 -13.52
CA ALA A 284 6.93 -24.22 -13.37
C ALA A 284 7.68 -22.89 -13.20
N HIS A 285 7.31 -21.86 -13.97
CA HIS A 285 7.89 -20.53 -13.84
C HIS A 285 7.53 -19.87 -12.50
N ASN A 286 6.29 -20.08 -12.04
CA ASN A 286 5.82 -19.60 -10.74
C ASN A 286 6.63 -20.17 -9.57
N GLN A 287 6.97 -21.46 -9.58
CA GLN A 287 7.74 -22.09 -8.49
C GLN A 287 9.06 -21.37 -8.23
N ILE A 288 9.74 -20.90 -9.27
CA ILE A 288 10.99 -20.14 -9.18
C ILE A 288 10.75 -18.72 -8.67
N ALA A 289 9.67 -18.07 -9.12
CA ALA A 289 9.31 -16.72 -8.69
C ALA A 289 8.89 -16.67 -7.21
N VAL A 290 8.04 -17.61 -6.78
CA VAL A 290 7.48 -17.67 -5.43
C VAL A 290 8.55 -17.81 -4.38
N GLY A 291 9.57 -18.66 -4.59
CA GLY A 291 10.65 -18.83 -3.61
C GLY A 291 11.36 -17.51 -3.26
N ARG A 292 11.55 -16.63 -4.26
CA ARG A 292 12.17 -15.31 -4.05
C ARG A 292 11.26 -14.36 -3.26
N VAL A 293 9.96 -14.37 -3.57
CA VAL A 293 8.96 -13.52 -2.91
C VAL A 293 8.73 -13.95 -1.46
N VAL A 294 8.52 -15.24 -1.21
CA VAL A 294 8.27 -15.80 0.13
C VAL A 294 9.46 -15.55 1.06
N ASN A 295 10.70 -15.77 0.58
CA ASN A 295 11.89 -15.48 1.39
C ASN A 295 12.01 -13.99 1.73
N SER A 296 11.71 -13.11 0.77
CA SER A 296 11.74 -11.66 1.02
C SER A 296 10.70 -11.26 2.07
N PHE A 297 9.49 -11.82 1.99
CA PHE A 297 8.46 -11.59 3.00
C PHE A 297 8.81 -12.15 4.36
N PHE A 298 9.43 -13.33 4.42
CA PHE A 298 9.89 -13.88 5.69
C PHE A 298 10.76 -12.88 6.43
N PHE A 299 11.75 -12.26 5.75
CA PHE A 299 12.60 -11.25 6.37
C PHE A 299 11.88 -9.93 6.69
N VAL A 300 10.98 -9.46 5.83
CA VAL A 300 10.19 -8.24 6.09
C VAL A 300 9.33 -8.42 7.33
N PHE A 301 8.59 -9.52 7.41
CA PHE A 301 7.71 -9.80 8.55
C PHE A 301 8.47 -10.19 9.80
N LEU A 302 9.62 -10.87 9.69
CA LEU A 302 10.53 -11.04 10.82
C LEU A 302 10.95 -9.69 11.41
N GLY A 303 11.31 -8.72 10.55
CA GLY A 303 11.63 -7.35 10.98
C GLY A 303 10.47 -6.67 11.70
N ILE A 304 9.25 -6.75 11.15
CA ILE A 304 8.04 -6.20 11.79
C ILE A 304 7.79 -6.90 13.13
N THR A 305 7.82 -8.22 13.18
CA THR A 305 7.60 -8.99 14.41
C THR A 305 8.66 -8.72 15.47
N ILE A 306 9.92 -8.44 15.10
CA ILE A 306 10.95 -8.04 16.07
C ILE A 306 10.55 -6.74 16.79
N THR A 307 9.97 -5.77 16.09
CA THR A 307 9.46 -4.56 16.75
C THR A 307 8.28 -4.90 17.67
N SER A 308 7.41 -5.81 17.26
CA SER A 308 6.34 -6.35 18.09
C SER A 308 6.83 -7.07 19.35
N ILE A 309 8.03 -7.67 19.36
CA ILE A 309 8.59 -8.30 20.58
C ILE A 309 8.77 -7.26 21.70
N MET A 310 9.20 -6.04 21.37
CA MET A 310 9.33 -5.00 22.39
C MET A 310 7.98 -4.56 22.93
N LEU A 311 6.95 -4.47 22.08
CA LEU A 311 5.57 -4.22 22.52
C LEU A 311 5.04 -5.39 23.37
N SER A 312 5.38 -6.62 23.00
CA SER A 312 5.01 -7.86 23.68
C SER A 312 5.66 -7.98 25.07
N LYS A 313 6.82 -7.37 25.32
CA LYS A 313 7.39 -7.29 26.69
C LYS A 313 6.47 -6.57 27.67
N GLY A 314 5.58 -5.70 27.19
CA GLY A 314 4.54 -5.07 28.00
C GLY A 314 3.30 -5.94 28.19
N SER A 315 3.20 -7.07 27.47
CA SER A 315 2.12 -8.06 27.57
C SER A 315 2.51 -9.15 28.56
N ALA A 316 1.56 -9.59 29.39
CA ALA A 316 1.75 -10.75 30.27
C ALA A 316 1.54 -12.10 29.55
N LEU A 317 1.24 -12.06 28.24
CA LEU A 317 0.91 -13.25 27.45
C LEU A 317 2.18 -13.97 26.97
N PRO A 318 2.13 -15.30 26.77
CA PRO A 318 3.17 -16.03 26.08
C PRO A 318 3.41 -15.49 24.67
N PHE A 319 4.66 -15.54 24.19
CA PHE A 319 5.06 -15.00 22.89
C PHE A 319 4.20 -15.47 21.70
N TRP A 320 3.80 -16.75 21.69
CA TRP A 320 2.99 -17.34 20.60
C TRP A 320 1.50 -17.01 20.69
N GLU A 321 1.06 -16.50 21.84
CA GLU A 321 -0.32 -16.05 22.08
C GLU A 321 -0.43 -14.53 22.00
N ASP A 322 0.71 -13.82 21.94
CA ASP A 322 0.72 -12.37 21.84
C ASP A 322 0.09 -11.92 20.51
N PRO A 323 -0.99 -11.11 20.56
CA PRO A 323 -1.70 -10.72 19.35
C PRO A 323 -0.82 -9.95 18.34
N TYR A 324 0.20 -9.20 18.77
CA TYR A 324 1.11 -8.48 17.86
C TYR A 324 2.03 -9.43 17.08
N VAL A 325 2.39 -10.57 17.69
CA VAL A 325 3.19 -11.61 17.05
C VAL A 325 2.33 -12.40 16.07
N VAL A 326 1.14 -12.83 16.51
CA VAL A 326 0.18 -13.56 15.69
C VAL A 326 -0.22 -12.74 14.44
N GLN A 327 -0.44 -11.43 14.59
CA GLN A 327 -0.75 -10.53 13.48
C GLN A 327 0.36 -10.52 12.42
N GLY A 328 1.63 -10.35 12.83
CA GLY A 328 2.76 -10.35 11.90
C GLY A 328 2.89 -11.67 11.13
N MET A 329 2.66 -12.79 11.82
CA MET A 329 2.68 -14.13 11.21
C MET A 329 1.53 -14.33 10.22
N LEU A 330 0.31 -13.88 10.55
CA LEU A 330 -0.81 -13.97 9.61
C LEU A 330 -0.62 -13.09 8.37
N TRP A 331 -0.03 -11.90 8.51
CA TRP A 331 0.32 -11.08 7.36
C TRP A 331 1.34 -11.77 6.45
N PHE A 332 2.38 -12.38 7.03
CA PHE A 332 3.35 -13.20 6.30
C PHE A 332 2.68 -14.37 5.56
N MET A 333 1.86 -15.15 6.27
CA MET A 333 1.18 -16.32 5.70
C MET A 333 0.24 -15.91 4.57
N SER A 334 -0.56 -14.87 4.76
CA SER A 334 -1.51 -14.38 3.77
C SER A 334 -0.81 -13.88 2.50
N ALA A 335 0.25 -13.09 2.65
CA ALA A 335 1.05 -12.60 1.54
C ALA A 335 1.74 -13.75 0.77
N SER A 336 2.23 -14.75 1.50
CA SER A 336 2.87 -15.94 0.93
C SER A 336 1.88 -16.84 0.21
N PHE A 337 0.67 -17.03 0.77
CA PHE A 337 -0.42 -17.73 0.08
C PHE A 337 -0.83 -17.02 -1.20
N ALA A 338 -0.89 -15.69 -1.19
CA ALA A 338 -1.20 -14.90 -2.38
C ALA A 338 -0.17 -15.16 -3.50
N ALA A 339 1.13 -15.12 -3.16
CA ALA A 339 2.21 -15.43 -4.09
C ALA A 339 2.11 -16.87 -4.64
N LEU A 340 1.79 -17.84 -3.77
CA LEU A 340 1.63 -19.25 -4.16
C LEU A 340 0.45 -19.45 -5.12
N LEU A 341 -0.69 -18.81 -4.86
CA LEU A 341 -1.94 -19.00 -5.61
C LEU A 341 -1.99 -18.22 -6.91
N VAL A 342 -1.37 -17.04 -7.00
CA VAL A 342 -1.48 -16.19 -8.19
C VAL A 342 -0.94 -16.88 -9.44
N GLY A 343 0.12 -17.68 -9.32
CA GLY A 343 0.72 -18.36 -10.45
C GLY A 343 -0.21 -19.38 -11.10
N PRO A 344 -0.71 -20.40 -10.37
CA PRO A 344 -1.71 -21.33 -10.88
C PRO A 344 -2.96 -20.63 -11.43
N VAL A 345 -3.51 -19.64 -10.72
CA VAL A 345 -4.71 -18.90 -11.15
C VAL A 345 -4.45 -18.16 -12.47
N THR A 346 -3.35 -17.42 -12.55
CA THR A 346 -2.95 -16.70 -13.76
C THR A 346 -2.63 -17.64 -14.90
N ALA A 347 -2.02 -18.80 -14.61
CA ALA A 347 -1.68 -19.78 -15.62
C ALA A 347 -2.93 -20.38 -16.28
N VAL A 348 -3.93 -20.75 -15.48
CA VAL A 348 -5.21 -21.28 -15.97
C VAL A 348 -5.94 -20.24 -16.82
N ILE A 349 -6.13 -19.03 -16.28
CA ILE A 349 -6.89 -17.96 -16.96
C ILE A 349 -6.21 -17.56 -18.28
N THR A 350 -4.88 -17.40 -18.26
CA THR A 350 -4.10 -17.04 -19.46
C THR A 350 -4.13 -18.15 -20.51
N ALA A 351 -3.96 -19.41 -20.10
CA ALA A 351 -3.96 -20.54 -21.02
C ALA A 351 -5.33 -20.76 -21.69
N ILE A 352 -6.43 -20.62 -20.95
CA ILE A 352 -7.79 -20.73 -21.48
C ILE A 352 -8.04 -19.61 -22.49
N SER A 353 -7.74 -18.36 -22.13
CA SER A 353 -7.99 -17.22 -23.01
C SER A 353 -7.20 -17.30 -24.32
N LEU A 354 -5.93 -17.72 -24.28
CA LEU A 354 -5.11 -17.89 -25.49
C LEU A 354 -5.52 -19.06 -26.38
N THR A 355 -6.27 -20.03 -25.84
CA THR A 355 -6.74 -21.20 -26.60
C THR A 355 -8.13 -20.97 -27.19
N ALA A 356 -8.94 -20.09 -26.59
CA ALA A 356 -10.23 -19.68 -27.15
C ALA A 356 -10.11 -18.87 -28.45
N ASP A 357 -9.04 -18.07 -28.61
CA ASP A 357 -8.83 -17.12 -29.73
C ASP A 357 -8.27 -17.74 -31.03
N THR A 358 -8.50 -19.03 -31.30
CA THR A 358 -7.84 -19.77 -32.41
C THR A 358 -8.44 -19.55 -33.83
N PRO A 359 -8.96 -18.36 -34.20
CA PRO A 359 -8.78 -17.91 -35.58
C PRO A 359 -8.15 -16.50 -35.77
N ASP A 360 -8.31 -15.54 -34.84
CA ASP A 360 -8.00 -14.13 -35.11
C ASP A 360 -6.56 -13.68 -34.84
N ILE A 361 -5.86 -14.39 -33.95
CA ILE A 361 -4.44 -14.11 -33.67
C ILE A 361 -3.57 -14.46 -34.89
N GLN A 362 -3.98 -15.42 -35.71
CA GLN A 362 -3.23 -15.80 -36.90
C GLN A 362 -3.33 -14.76 -38.02
N LEU A 363 -4.47 -14.09 -38.20
CA LEU A 363 -4.66 -13.08 -39.25
C LEU A 363 -3.96 -11.75 -38.92
N SER A 364 -4.09 -11.26 -37.70
CA SER A 364 -3.47 -9.97 -37.30
C SER A 364 -1.94 -10.00 -37.21
N LEU A 365 -1.33 -11.18 -37.01
CA LEU A 365 0.12 -11.36 -37.02
C LEU A 365 0.71 -11.65 -38.41
N ARG A 366 -0.07 -12.23 -39.33
CA ARG A 366 0.36 -12.44 -40.73
C ARG A 366 0.54 -11.10 -41.45
N GLU A 367 -0.36 -10.14 -41.20
CA GLU A 367 -0.26 -8.79 -41.75
C GLU A 367 0.92 -7.97 -41.18
N ARG A 368 1.42 -8.33 -39.98
CA ARG A 368 2.59 -7.66 -39.37
C ARG A 368 3.93 -8.28 -39.72
N LEU A 369 3.96 -9.49 -40.27
CA LEU A 369 5.18 -10.12 -40.78
C LEU A 369 5.37 -9.91 -42.29
N GLN A 370 4.34 -9.40 -42.98
CA GLN A 370 4.38 -9.01 -44.40
C GLN A 370 4.60 -7.49 -44.60
N ARG A 371 4.76 -6.72 -43.52
CA ARG A 371 5.23 -5.34 -43.50
C ARG A 371 6.54 -5.28 -42.73
#